data_AF-A0A239IRH2-F1
#
_entry.id   AF-A0A239IRH2-F1
#
_cell.length_a   1.000
_cell.length_b   1.000
_cell.length_c   1.000
_cell.angle_alpha   90.00
_cell.angle_beta   90.00
_cell.angle_gamma   90.00
#
_symmetry.space_group_name_H-M   'P 1'
#
loop_
_entity.id
_entity.type
_entity.pdbx_description
1 polymer ?
#
loop_
_entity_poly.entity_id
_entity_poly.type
_entity_poly.pdbx_seq_one_letter_code
_entity_poly.pdbx_strand_id
1 'polypeptide(L)'
;MVTYPDLTDLPEEVAAAVVRLVRLVNQMRHRYPDLDRFALSVENDVDLRAAVIVSRHIEKHCRDFELLLSPWDGSRLMETMQAQGRMGEPSPLRRRKDPD
;
A
#
# COMPACT_ATOMS: atom_id res chain seq x y z
N MET A 1 15.12 -10.45 -3.28
CA MET A 1 15.39 -9.01 -3.52
C MET A 1 14.97 -8.70 -4.95
N VAL A 2 14.12 -7.69 -5.14
CA VAL A 2 13.65 -7.22 -6.46
C VAL A 2 14.78 -6.43 -7.12
N THR A 3 15.10 -6.77 -8.37
CA THR A 3 16.09 -6.05 -9.18
C THR A 3 15.51 -4.74 -9.71
N TYR A 4 16.37 -3.79 -10.07
CA TYR A 4 15.91 -2.56 -10.72
C TYR A 4 15.52 -2.84 -12.18
N PRO A 5 14.38 -2.30 -12.66
CA PRO A 5 14.02 -2.35 -14.08
C PRO A 5 14.95 -1.45 -14.90
N ASP A 6 14.92 -1.62 -16.22
CA ASP A 6 15.54 -0.68 -17.15
C ASP A 6 14.80 0.66 -17.14
N LEU A 7 15.56 1.77 -17.10
CA LEU A 7 15.05 3.13 -16.94
C LEU A 7 15.46 4.06 -18.10
N THR A 8 16.22 3.58 -19.09
CA THR A 8 16.87 4.44 -20.10
C THR A 8 15.90 5.37 -20.85
N ASP A 9 14.68 4.91 -21.13
CA ASP A 9 13.69 5.67 -21.91
C ASP A 9 12.63 6.40 -21.06
N LEU A 10 12.83 6.48 -19.74
CA LEU A 10 11.87 7.10 -18.84
C LEU A 10 12.18 8.57 -18.56
N PRO A 11 11.15 9.42 -18.37
CA PRO A 11 11.35 10.74 -17.79
C PRO A 11 12.07 10.65 -16.43
N GLU A 12 12.98 11.58 -16.16
CA GLU A 12 13.84 11.56 -14.96
C GLU A 12 13.04 11.40 -13.66
N GLU A 13 11.94 12.14 -13.53
CA GLU A 13 11.05 12.09 -12.37
C GLU A 13 10.42 10.70 -12.15
N VAL A 14 10.05 10.03 -13.25
CA VAL A 14 9.48 8.67 -13.21
C VAL A 14 10.56 7.66 -12.87
N ALA A 15 11.76 7.79 -13.47
CA ALA A 15 12.90 6.93 -13.15
C ALA A 15 13.28 7.03 -11.67
N ALA A 16 13.33 8.24 -11.12
CA ALA A 16 13.58 8.47 -9.71
C ALA A 16 12.49 7.86 -8.82
N ALA A 17 11.21 8.00 -9.20
CA ALA A 17 10.09 7.38 -8.49
C ALA A 17 10.16 5.84 -8.51
N VAL A 18 10.50 5.24 -9.66
CA VAL A 18 10.71 3.79 -9.80
C VAL A 18 11.80 3.32 -8.84
N VAL A 19 12.94 4.01 -8.79
CA VAL A 19 14.04 3.68 -7.86
C VAL A 19 13.58 3.75 -6.41
N ARG A 20 12.85 4.80 -6.01
CA ARG A 20 12.32 4.93 -4.64
C ARG A 20 11.38 3.77 -4.30
N LEU A 21 10.47 3.40 -5.20
CA LEU A 21 9.51 2.31 -5.00
C LEU A 21 10.19 0.94 -4.90
N VAL A 22 11.16 0.64 -5.77
CA VAL A 22 11.93 -0.62 -5.68
C VAL A 22 12.68 -0.70 -4.34
N ARG A 23 13.26 0.42 -3.87
CA ARG A 23 13.89 0.47 -2.55
C ARG A 23 12.90 0.19 -1.43
N LEU A 24 11.72 0.82 -1.46
CA LEU A 24 10.66 0.58 -0.48
C LEU A 24 10.23 -0.89 -0.45
N VAL A 25 9.95 -1.48 -1.61
CA VAL A 25 9.56 -2.90 -1.71
C VAL A 25 10.65 -3.80 -1.12
N ASN A 26 11.91 -3.56 -1.46
CA ASN A 26 13.02 -4.35 -0.93
C ASN A 26 13.17 -4.20 0.59
N GLN A 27 12.99 -2.99 1.12
CA GLN A 27 13.00 -2.76 2.56
C GLN A 27 11.85 -3.50 3.26
N MET A 28 10.65 -3.48 2.69
CA MET A 28 9.50 -4.20 3.23
C MET A 28 9.72 -5.71 3.23
N ARG A 29 10.19 -6.29 2.12
CA ARG A 29 10.49 -7.71 2.03
C ARG A 29 11.63 -8.13 2.96
N HIS A 30 12.62 -7.27 3.17
CA HIS A 30 13.70 -7.55 4.11
C HIS A 30 13.20 -7.54 5.56
N ARG A 31 12.32 -6.60 5.91
CA ARG A 31 11.76 -6.47 7.25
C ARG A 31 10.71 -7.55 7.55
N TYR A 32 9.98 -7.99 6.54
CA TYR A 32 8.91 -8.98 6.64
C TYR A 32 9.12 -10.09 5.60
N PRO A 33 9.93 -11.12 5.90
CA PRO A 33 10.27 -12.18 4.94
C PRO A 33 9.06 -12.98 4.44
N ASP A 34 8.03 -13.14 5.27
CA ASP A 34 6.79 -13.87 4.96
C ASP A 34 5.73 -12.98 4.27
N LEU A 35 6.11 -11.77 3.84
CA LEU A 35 5.19 -10.86 3.15
C LEU A 35 5.07 -11.25 1.68
N ASP A 36 4.02 -11.98 1.34
CA ASP A 36 3.75 -12.42 -0.04
C ASP A 36 3.04 -11.34 -0.87
N ARG A 37 2.35 -10.40 -0.22
CA ARG A 37 1.57 -9.36 -0.88
C ARG A 37 1.79 -8.00 -0.23
N PHE A 38 1.96 -6.98 -1.06
CA PHE A 38 2.07 -5.60 -0.60
C PHE A 38 1.12 -4.70 -1.38
N ALA A 39 0.19 -4.06 -0.68
CA ALA A 39 -0.72 -3.09 -1.27
C ALA A 39 -0.14 -1.67 -1.17
N LEU A 40 -0.14 -0.95 -2.28
CA LEU A 40 0.35 0.43 -2.38
C LEU A 40 -0.75 1.36 -2.89
N SER A 41 -0.99 2.45 -2.17
CA SER A 41 -1.76 3.61 -2.64
C SER A 41 -0.79 4.70 -3.10
N VAL A 42 -1.11 5.37 -4.20
CA VAL A 42 -0.32 6.46 -4.80
C VAL A 42 -1.24 7.63 -5.10
N GLU A 43 -0.75 8.85 -4.88
CA GLU A 43 -1.58 10.06 -4.91
C GLU A 43 -1.33 10.93 -6.15
N ASN A 44 -0.21 10.75 -6.84
CA ASN A 44 0.15 11.54 -8.02
C ASN A 44 0.47 10.66 -9.24
N ASP A 45 0.38 11.26 -10.42
CA ASP A 45 0.54 10.57 -11.70
C ASP A 45 1.94 9.99 -11.91
N VAL A 46 2.99 10.66 -11.39
CA VAL A 46 4.38 10.20 -11.50
C VAL A 46 4.57 8.89 -10.73
N ASP A 47 4.12 8.87 -9.48
CA ASP A 47 4.20 7.68 -8.62
C ASP A 47 3.26 6.58 -9.10
N LEU A 48 2.11 6.91 -9.70
CA LEU A 48 1.24 5.92 -10.35
C LEU A 48 1.93 5.27 -11.55
N ARG A 49 2.54 6.04 -12.44
CA ARG A 49 3.31 5.49 -13.57
C ARG A 49 4.46 4.62 -13.08
N ALA A 50 5.18 5.07 -12.06
CA ALA A 50 6.26 4.30 -11.46
C ALA A 50 5.74 3.00 -10.82
N ALA A 51 4.63 3.04 -10.09
CA ALA A 51 4.04 1.88 -9.44
C ALA A 51 3.55 0.83 -10.44
N VAL A 52 3.00 1.25 -11.58
CA VAL A 52 2.65 0.34 -12.69
C VAL A 52 3.88 -0.33 -13.28
N ILE A 53 4.97 0.40 -13.50
CA ILE A 53 6.25 -0.16 -13.99
C ILE A 53 6.78 -1.21 -13.01
N VAL A 54 6.84 -0.86 -11.71
CA VAL A 54 7.36 -1.75 -10.68
C VAL A 54 6.49 -2.98 -10.49
N SER A 55 5.16 -2.83 -10.49
CA SER A 55 4.22 -3.96 -10.37
C SER A 55 4.41 -4.97 -11.51
N ARG A 56 4.49 -4.51 -12.76
CA ARG A 56 4.76 -5.37 -13.92
C ARG A 56 6.14 -6.03 -13.87
N HIS A 57 7.16 -5.30 -13.40
CA HIS A 57 8.50 -5.86 -13.22
C HIS A 57 8.51 -6.97 -12.18
N ILE A 58 7.83 -6.77 -11.06
CA ILE A 58 7.68 -7.78 -10.00
C ILE A 58 6.95 -9.01 -10.55
N GLU A 59 5.83 -8.83 -11.23
CA GLU A 59 5.07 -9.94 -11.84
C GLU A 59 5.93 -10.80 -12.77
N LYS A 60 6.83 -10.17 -13.54
CA LYS A 60 7.76 -10.89 -14.44
C LYS A 60 8.87 -11.65 -13.73
N HIS A 61 9.36 -11.12 -12.61
CA HIS A 61 10.63 -11.56 -12.01
C HIS A 61 10.50 -12.21 -10.63
N CYS A 62 9.37 -12.05 -9.95
CA CYS A 62 9.10 -12.60 -8.62
C CYS A 62 7.88 -13.53 -8.69
N ARG A 63 8.03 -14.78 -8.25
CA ARG A 63 6.91 -15.74 -8.22
C ARG A 63 6.20 -15.78 -6.86
N ASP A 64 6.87 -15.29 -5.84
CA ASP A 64 6.52 -15.38 -4.43
C ASP A 64 6.01 -14.05 -3.86
N PHE A 65 5.92 -13.01 -4.68
CA PHE A 65 5.62 -11.67 -4.22
C PHE A 65 4.75 -10.90 -5.22
N GLU A 66 3.72 -10.24 -4.70
CA GLU A 66 2.78 -9.46 -5.49
C GLU A 66 2.69 -8.01 -4.98
N LEU A 67 2.82 -7.04 -5.89
CA LEU A 67 2.57 -5.63 -5.61
C LEU A 67 1.19 -5.25 -6.15
N LEU A 68 0.25 -5.06 -5.22
CA LEU A 68 -1.13 -4.70 -5.50
C LEU A 68 -1.27 -3.18 -5.51
N LEU A 69 -1.74 -2.62 -6.62
CA LEU A 69 -2.09 -1.20 -6.69
C LEU A 69 -3.50 -1.03 -6.14
N SER A 70 -3.61 -0.32 -5.02
CA SER A 70 -4.90 -0.01 -4.42
C SER A 70 -5.65 0.98 -5.32
N PRO A 71 -6.93 0.73 -5.65
CA PRO A 71 -7.77 1.74 -6.29
C PRO A 71 -8.21 2.83 -5.30
N TRP A 72 -7.90 2.67 -4.01
CA TRP A 72 -8.29 3.59 -2.96
C TRP A 72 -7.22 4.62 -2.72
N ASP A 73 -7.65 5.88 -2.66
CA ASP A 73 -6.89 6.99 -2.09
C ASP A 73 -6.65 6.72 -0.60
N GLY A 74 -5.39 6.43 -0.25
CA GLY A 74 -4.97 6.10 1.11
C GLY A 74 -5.31 7.19 2.13
N SER A 75 -5.37 8.46 1.72
CA SER A 75 -5.79 9.57 2.58
C SER A 75 -7.26 9.42 3.02
N ARG A 76 -8.16 9.11 2.07
CA ARG A 76 -9.59 8.86 2.33
C ARG A 76 -9.84 7.60 3.15
N LEU A 77 -9.01 6.57 2.96
CA LEU A 77 -9.08 5.36 3.79
C LEU A 77 -8.70 5.68 5.25
N MET A 78 -7.68 6.50 5.46
CA MET A 78 -7.27 6.91 6.81
C MET A 78 -8.30 7.86 7.46
N GLU A 79 -8.92 8.75 6.69
CA GLU A 79 -10.02 9.60 7.17
C GLU A 79 -11.23 8.78 7.60
N THR A 80 -11.63 7.77 6.82
CA THR A 80 -12.74 6.88 7.17
C THR A 80 -12.41 6.00 8.38
N MET A 81 -11.17 5.48 8.49
CA MET A 81 -10.73 4.74 9.68
C MET A 81 -10.66 5.62 10.94
N GLN A 82 -10.21 6.87 10.82
CA GLN A 82 -10.21 7.83 11.94
C GLN A 82 -11.64 8.25 12.34
N ALA A 83 -12.55 8.40 11.37
CA ALA A 83 -13.97 8.66 11.63
C ALA A 83 -14.65 7.47 12.32
N GLN A 84 -14.32 6.24 11.93
CA GLN A 84 -14.82 5.02 12.59
C GLN A 84 -14.22 4.83 13.99
N GLY A 85 -12.95 5.20 14.21
CA GLY A 85 -12.32 5.21 15.54
C GLY A 85 -12.93 6.21 16.52
N ARG A 86 -13.67 7.24 16.04
CA ARG A 86 -14.40 8.21 16.87
C ARG A 86 -15.84 7.81 17.20
N MET A 87 -16.40 6.77 16.57
CA MET A 87 -17.73 6.23 16.90
C MET A 87 -17.71 5.10 17.94
N GLY A 88 -16.55 4.86 18.56
CA GLY A 88 -16.38 3.94 19.67
C GLY A 88 -16.65 4.55 21.05
N GLU A 89 -17.60 5.48 21.20
CA GLU A 89 -18.11 5.76 22.54
C GLU A 89 -18.88 4.52 23.03
N PRO A 90 -18.54 3.94 24.19
CA PRO A 90 -19.32 2.85 24.73
C PRO A 90 -20.71 3.39 25.08
N SER A 91 -21.73 3.00 24.31
CA SER A 91 -23.11 3.18 24.75
C SER A 91 -23.23 2.56 26.14
N PRO A 92 -23.64 3.31 27.18
CA PRO A 92 -23.84 2.72 28.49
C PRO A 92 -24.96 1.70 28.34
N LEU A 93 -24.61 0.42 28.48
CA LEU A 93 -25.54 -0.69 28.57
C LEU A 93 -26.61 -0.32 29.60
N ARG A 94 -27.80 0.09 29.13
CA ARG A 94 -28.99 0.24 29.95
C ARG A 94 -29.21 -1.11 30.63
N ARG A 95 -28.89 -1.19 31.93
CA ARG A 95 -29.26 -2.31 32.79
C ARG A 95 -30.77 -2.50 32.65
N ARG A 96 -31.20 -3.57 31.97
CA ARG A 96 -32.57 -4.05 32.08
C ARG A 96 -32.77 -4.44 33.53
N LYS A 97 -33.75 -3.80 34.17
CA LYS A 97 -34.24 -4.15 35.50
C LYS A 97 -35.16 -5.35 35.28
N ASP A 98 -34.80 -6.50 35.84
CA ASP A 98 -35.69 -7.67 35.86
C ASP A 98 -36.94 -7.33 36.68
N PRO A 99 -38.15 -7.76 36.24
CA PRO A 99 -39.34 -7.67 37.06
C PRO A 99 -39.48 -8.93 37.94
N ASP A 100 -39.72 -8.71 39.23
CA ASP A 100 -40.39 -9.66 40.13
C ASP A 100 -41.90 -9.69 39.85
#